data_AF-A0A4R3GHG1-F1
#
_entry.id   AF-A0A4R3GHG1-F1
#
_cell.length_a   1.000
_cell.length_b   1.000
_cell.length_c   1.000
_cell.angle_alpha   90.00
_cell.angle_beta   90.00
_cell.angle_gamma   90.00
#
_symmetry.space_group_name_H-M   'P 1'
#
loop_
_entity.id
_entity.type
_entity.pdbx_description
1 polymer ?
#
loop_
_entity_poly.entity_id
_entity_poly.type
_entity_poly.pdbx_seq_one_letter_code
_entity_poly.pdbx_strand_id
1 'polypeptide(L)'
;MAGKAARRIAIGTVYPATIGVLPSFLSRIGRKYPDIRMHIESGTTDDIIRHIEAGRINLGFIRPVENIGSLRFFAIAHERYLLAVSKQSPLSLKSEIELADLGSEKIISFSRQNLSYSERYFAEKFEEHDLTDNVAYILVDERIVAAARRLTDFPASGRVGRIAGTREL
;
A
#
# COMPACT_ATOMS: atom_id res chain seq x y z
N MET A 1 36.77 17.55 6.70
CA MET A 1 35.71 18.38 6.07
C MET A 1 34.37 17.97 6.65
N ALA A 2 33.81 18.77 7.57
CA ALA A 2 32.53 18.48 8.22
C ALA A 2 31.38 18.61 7.20
N GLY A 3 30.52 17.58 7.12
CA GLY A 3 29.40 17.55 6.18
C GLY A 3 28.44 18.72 6.45
N LYS A 4 28.22 19.56 5.44
CA LYS A 4 27.14 20.56 5.43
C LYS A 4 25.84 19.84 5.81
N ALA A 5 25.20 20.25 6.90
CA ALA A 5 23.88 19.76 7.27
C ALA A 5 22.96 19.83 6.04
N ALA A 6 22.46 18.67 5.59
CA ALA A 6 21.62 18.61 4.40
C ALA A 6 20.33 19.42 4.67
N ARG A 7 20.24 20.62 4.09
CA ARG A 7 19.06 21.50 4.19
C ARG A 7 17.86 20.97 3.40
N ARG A 8 18.00 19.80 2.75
CA ARG A 8 16.95 19.14 1.99
C ARG A 8 17.08 17.62 2.09
N ILE A 9 15.95 16.94 2.24
CA ILE A 9 15.83 15.48 2.05
C ILE A 9 14.81 15.25 0.93
N ALA A 10 15.20 14.50 -0.10
CA ALA A 10 14.33 13.99 -1.15
C ALA A 10 13.89 12.56 -0.81
N ILE A 11 12.59 12.31 -0.89
CA ILE A 11 11.93 11.08 -0.45
C ILE A 11 11.14 10.52 -1.62
N GLY A 12 11.44 9.28 -2.02
CA GLY A 12 10.61 8.50 -2.93
C GLY A 12 9.58 7.68 -2.17
N THR A 13 8.36 7.58 -2.67
CA THR A 13 7.32 6.77 -2.00
C THR A 13 6.41 6.06 -3.00
N VAL A 14 6.19 4.76 -2.79
CA VAL A 14 5.09 4.05 -3.43
C VAL A 14 3.75 4.48 -2.83
N TYR A 15 2.66 4.29 -3.59
CA TYR A 15 1.34 4.77 -3.19
C TYR A 15 0.90 4.27 -1.80
N PRO A 16 0.98 2.97 -1.44
CA PRO A 16 0.54 2.51 -0.12
C PRO A 16 1.28 3.18 1.05
N ALA A 17 2.56 3.50 0.90
CA ALA A 17 3.32 4.15 1.94
C ALA A 17 2.87 5.60 2.20
N THR A 18 2.25 6.27 1.21
CA THR A 18 1.74 7.65 1.35
C THR A 18 0.60 7.78 2.35
N ILE A 19 -0.22 6.72 2.49
CA ILE A 19 -1.34 6.67 3.43
C ILE A 19 -0.99 5.97 4.75
N GLY A 20 0.05 5.13 4.76
CA GLY A 20 0.50 4.40 5.95
C GLY A 20 1.63 5.09 6.71
N VAL A 21 2.87 4.62 6.50
CA VAL A 21 4.02 4.95 7.34
C VAL A 21 4.62 6.35 7.09
N LEU A 22 4.48 6.89 5.87
CA LEU A 22 5.12 8.14 5.47
C LEU A 22 4.66 9.36 6.30
N PRO A 23 3.35 9.60 6.54
CA PRO A 23 2.91 10.75 7.34
C PRO A 23 3.51 10.78 8.75
N SER A 24 3.60 9.61 9.39
CA SER A 24 4.20 9.45 10.73
C SER A 24 5.71 9.76 10.70
N PHE A 25 6.41 9.29 9.67
CA PHE A 25 7.83 9.60 9.46
C PHE A 25 8.04 11.10 9.26
N LEU A 26 7.31 11.72 8.34
CA LEU A 26 7.42 13.16 8.03
C LEU A 26 7.15 14.02 9.28
N SER A 27 6.12 13.65 10.05
CA SER A 27 5.77 14.34 11.29
C SER A 27 6.90 14.28 12.32
N ARG A 28 7.57 13.12 12.45
CA ARG A 28 8.69 12.94 13.39
C ARG A 28 9.94 13.69 12.93
N ILE A 29 10.24 13.68 11.63
CA ILE A 29 11.38 14.41 11.07
C ILE A 29 11.16 15.92 11.16
N GLY A 30 9.99 16.43 10.78
CA GLY A 30 9.66 17.86 10.86
C GLY A 30 9.72 18.42 12.28
N ARG A 31 9.30 17.64 13.29
CA ARG A 31 9.46 18.03 14.70
C ARG A 31 10.91 18.05 15.16
N LYS A 32 11.73 17.09 14.72
CA LYS A 32 13.12 16.95 15.16
C LYS A 32 14.07 17.91 14.45
N TYR A 33 13.76 18.26 13.19
CA TYR A 33 14.58 19.09 12.31
C TYR A 33 13.69 20.13 11.60
N PRO A 34 13.26 21.20 12.30
CA PRO A 34 12.29 22.15 11.76
C PRO A 34 12.78 22.91 10.51
N ASP A 35 14.09 23.08 10.34
CA ASP A 35 14.68 23.81 9.21
C ASP A 35 14.88 22.95 7.94
N ILE A 36 14.53 21.65 7.99
CA ILE A 36 14.76 20.74 6.87
C ILE A 36 13.66 20.86 5.83
N ARG A 37 14.04 21.03 4.56
CA ARG A 37 13.07 20.98 3.45
C ARG A 37 12.89 19.54 2.98
N MET A 38 11.67 19.02 3.07
CA MET A 38 11.33 17.68 2.58
C MET A 38 10.71 17.79 1.19
N HIS A 39 11.25 17.06 0.22
CA HIS A 39 10.65 16.93 -1.11
C HIS A 39 10.21 15.47 -1.28
N ILE A 40 8.97 15.27 -1.73
CA ILE A 40 8.37 13.95 -1.83
C ILE A 40 7.96 13.75 -3.29
N GLU A 41 8.37 12.62 -3.86
CA GLU A 41 7.93 12.18 -5.18
C GLU A 41 7.35 10.77 -5.10
N SER A 42 6.27 10.55 -5.84
CA SER A 42 5.62 9.24 -5.95
C SER A 42 6.07 8.52 -7.21
N GLY A 43 6.25 7.21 -7.12
CA GLY A 43 6.68 6.38 -8.25
C GLY A 43 6.60 4.90 -7.92
N THR A 44 6.99 4.06 -8.87
CA THR A 44 7.12 2.62 -8.64
C THR A 44 8.37 2.33 -7.80
N THR A 45 8.45 1.14 -7.21
CA THR A 45 9.66 0.71 -6.50
C THR A 45 10.91 0.83 -7.39
N ASP A 46 10.80 0.43 -8.66
CA ASP A 46 11.91 0.47 -9.62
C ASP A 46 12.35 1.91 -9.94
N ASP A 47 11.41 2.85 -10.08
CA ASP A 47 11.73 4.27 -10.26
C ASP A 47 12.49 4.83 -9.07
N ILE A 48 12.00 4.53 -7.86
CA ILE A 48 12.58 5.01 -6.61
C ILE A 48 13.99 4.48 -6.44
N ILE A 49 14.23 3.20 -6.72
CA ILE A 49 15.57 2.60 -6.67
C ILE A 49 16.50 3.31 -7.65
N ARG A 50 16.11 3.43 -8.93
CA ARG A 50 16.91 4.13 -9.94
C ARG A 50 17.22 5.57 -9.56
N HIS A 51 16.28 6.25 -8.90
CA HIS A 51 16.46 7.62 -8.45
C HIS A 51 17.37 7.73 -7.21
N ILE A 52 17.40 6.73 -6.33
CA ILE A 52 18.35 6.64 -5.22
C ILE A 52 19.77 6.42 -5.78
N GLU A 53 19.93 5.47 -6.69
CA GLU A 53 21.23 5.17 -7.32
C GLU A 53 21.77 6.38 -8.09
N ALA A 54 20.90 7.16 -8.74
CA ALA A 54 21.25 8.40 -9.42
C ALA A 54 21.46 9.60 -8.46
N GLY A 55 21.33 9.42 -7.14
CA GLY A 55 21.48 10.49 -6.14
C GLY A 55 20.38 11.55 -6.16
N ARG A 56 19.26 11.30 -6.84
CA ARG A 56 18.09 12.21 -6.91
C ARG A 56 17.19 12.09 -5.70
N ILE A 57 17.05 10.88 -5.16
CA ILE A 57 16.33 10.56 -3.92
C ILE A 57 17.35 10.19 -2.83
N ASN A 58 17.08 10.58 -1.58
CA ASN A 58 17.91 10.21 -0.44
C ASN A 58 17.41 8.94 0.28
N LEU A 59 16.10 8.73 0.33
CA LEU A 59 15.47 7.55 0.94
C LEU A 59 14.16 7.19 0.23
N GLY A 60 13.87 5.89 0.16
CA GLY A 60 12.68 5.35 -0.50
C GLY A 60 11.78 4.59 0.47
N PHE A 61 10.47 4.85 0.41
CA PHE A 61 9.43 3.98 0.97
C PHE A 61 8.90 3.10 -0.15
N ILE A 62 9.25 1.82 -0.11
CA ILE A 62 8.95 0.86 -1.16
C ILE A 62 8.26 -0.37 -0.58
N ARG A 63 7.63 -1.16 -1.45
CA ARG A 63 7.24 -2.54 -1.15
C ARG A 63 8.41 -3.49 -1.42
N PRO A 64 8.44 -4.66 -0.75
CA PRO A 64 9.61 -5.54 -0.76
C PRO A 64 10.04 -5.89 -2.17
N VAL A 65 11.34 -6.04 -2.32
CA VAL A 65 11.99 -6.49 -3.53
C VAL A 65 12.85 -7.67 -3.17
N GLU A 66 12.78 -8.72 -3.97
CA GLU A 66 13.76 -9.79 -3.89
C GLU A 66 15.05 -9.30 -4.55
N ASN A 67 16.14 -9.33 -3.78
CA ASN A 67 17.52 -9.25 -4.26
C ASN A 67 17.89 -7.99 -5.08
N ILE A 68 18.44 -6.93 -4.45
CA ILE A 68 18.95 -5.80 -5.25
C ILE A 68 20.18 -5.08 -4.68
N GLY A 69 21.32 -5.26 -5.35
CA GLY A 69 22.36 -4.22 -5.50
C GLY A 69 23.09 -3.75 -4.23
N SER A 70 23.57 -2.50 -4.27
CA SER A 70 24.37 -1.85 -3.22
C SER A 70 23.55 -1.06 -2.19
N LEU A 71 22.22 -1.05 -2.34
CA LEU A 71 21.31 -0.31 -1.46
C LEU A 71 21.05 -1.09 -0.17
N ARG A 72 20.81 -0.35 0.92
CA ARG A 72 20.42 -0.92 2.22
C ARG A 72 18.92 -0.82 2.39
N PHE A 73 18.32 -1.95 2.77
CA PHE A 73 16.88 -2.07 2.99
C PHE A 73 16.60 -2.41 4.45
N PHE A 74 15.52 -1.85 4.98
CA PHE A 74 15.04 -2.13 6.33
C PHE A 74 13.53 -2.29 6.30
N ALA A 75 13.02 -3.40 6.85
CA ALA A 75 11.59 -3.55 7.07
C ALA A 75 11.15 -2.59 8.19
N ILE A 76 10.23 -1.68 7.87
CA ILE A 76 9.74 -0.66 8.81
C ILE A 76 8.28 -0.90 9.23
N ALA A 77 7.56 -1.73 8.49
CA ALA A 77 6.18 -2.09 8.76
C ALA A 77 5.82 -3.41 8.07
N HIS A 78 4.93 -4.17 8.70
CA HIS A 78 4.20 -5.27 8.07
C HIS A 78 2.73 -4.87 8.01
N GLU A 79 2.12 -5.02 6.85
CA GLU A 79 0.69 -4.75 6.66
C GLU A 79 -0.04 -6.06 6.43
N ARG A 80 -1.23 -6.18 7.02
CA ARG A 80 -2.14 -7.28 6.73
C ARG A 80 -3.03 -6.87 5.56
N TYR A 81 -3.20 -7.78 4.63
CA TYR A 81 -4.26 -7.65 3.64
C TYR A 81 -5.59 -8.03 4.30
N LEU A 82 -6.62 -7.22 4.05
CA LEU A 82 -7.97 -7.42 4.57
C LEU A 82 -8.91 -7.65 3.40
N LEU A 83 -9.93 -8.48 3.61
CA LEU A 83 -10.99 -8.73 2.64
C LEU A 83 -12.22 -7.89 3.01
N ALA A 84 -12.67 -7.06 2.07
CA ALA A 84 -13.95 -6.39 2.19
C ALA A 84 -15.05 -7.31 1.63
N VAL A 85 -16.01 -7.67 2.48
CA VAL A 85 -17.19 -8.45 2.09
C VAL A 85 -18.47 -7.71 2.43
N SER A 86 -19.54 -8.02 1.70
CA SER A 86 -20.89 -7.59 2.07
C SER A 86 -21.30 -8.19 3.42
N LYS A 87 -22.03 -7.45 4.29
CA LYS A 87 -22.61 -8.03 5.52
C LYS A 87 -23.60 -9.16 5.24
N GLN A 88 -24.14 -9.24 4.03
CA GLN A 88 -25.04 -10.32 3.64
C GLN A 88 -24.28 -11.56 3.13
N SER A 89 -22.97 -11.46 2.87
CA SER A 89 -22.18 -12.62 2.50
C SER A 89 -22.01 -13.57 3.70
N PRO A 90 -22.13 -14.90 3.52
CA PRO A 90 -21.79 -15.89 4.54
C PRO A 90 -20.37 -15.71 5.10
N LEU A 91 -19.44 -15.20 4.28
CA LEU A 91 -18.07 -14.91 4.68
C LEU A 91 -17.98 -13.88 5.81
N SER A 92 -18.95 -12.97 5.92
CA SER A 92 -19.00 -11.97 7.00
C SER A 92 -19.20 -12.56 8.40
N LEU A 93 -19.58 -13.84 8.50
CA LEU A 93 -19.75 -14.56 9.76
C LEU A 93 -18.47 -15.27 10.21
N LYS A 94 -17.51 -15.48 9.31
CA LYS A 94 -16.24 -16.12 9.64
C LYS A 94 -15.31 -15.15 10.37
N SER A 95 -14.55 -15.65 11.34
CA SER A 95 -13.51 -14.88 12.02
C SER A 95 -12.19 -14.83 11.24
N GLU A 96 -12.01 -15.76 10.32
CA GLU A 96 -10.85 -15.88 9.44
C GLU A 96 -11.32 -16.42 8.09
N ILE A 97 -10.76 -15.90 7.00
CA ILE A 97 -11.09 -16.29 5.63
C ILE A 97 -9.80 -16.73 4.95
N GLU A 98 -9.84 -17.91 4.36
CA GLU A 98 -8.75 -18.41 3.52
C GLU A 98 -9.05 -18.12 2.04
N LEU A 99 -8.02 -18.10 1.18
CA LEU A 99 -8.21 -17.90 -0.27
C LEU A 99 -9.14 -18.96 -0.88
N ALA A 100 -9.10 -20.20 -0.37
CA ALA A 100 -9.98 -21.28 -0.82
C ALA A 100 -11.48 -20.99 -0.59
N ASP A 101 -11.82 -20.18 0.40
CA ASP A 101 -13.21 -19.78 0.66
C ASP A 101 -13.78 -18.86 -0.42
N LEU A 102 -12.93 -18.25 -1.24
CA LEU A 102 -13.32 -17.32 -2.29
C LEU A 102 -13.71 -18.03 -3.59
N GLY A 103 -13.56 -19.35 -3.68
CA GLY A 103 -13.76 -20.13 -4.90
C GLY A 103 -15.18 -20.06 -5.49
N SER A 104 -16.19 -19.65 -4.71
CA SER A 104 -17.56 -19.43 -5.19
C SER A 104 -17.97 -17.95 -5.26
N GLU A 105 -17.09 -17.04 -4.84
CA GLU A 105 -17.37 -15.61 -4.76
C GLU A 105 -16.95 -14.89 -6.05
N LYS A 106 -17.68 -13.82 -6.40
CA LYS A 106 -17.23 -12.89 -7.45
C LYS A 106 -16.25 -11.89 -6.86
N ILE A 107 -15.06 -11.84 -7.45
CA ILE A 107 -13.95 -11.02 -6.98
C ILE A 107 -13.86 -9.72 -7.80
N ILE A 108 -13.62 -8.61 -7.10
CA ILE A 108 -13.21 -7.36 -7.70
C ILE A 108 -11.69 -7.29 -7.56
N SER A 109 -10.97 -7.24 -8.67
CA SER A 109 -9.50 -7.23 -8.70
C SER A 109 -8.96 -6.04 -9.49
N PHE A 110 -7.64 -5.91 -9.59
CA PHE A 110 -6.95 -4.82 -10.28
C PHE A 110 -6.71 -5.13 -11.76
N SER A 111 -6.50 -4.09 -12.57
CA SER A 111 -6.13 -4.23 -13.98
C SER A 111 -4.75 -4.89 -14.12
N ARG A 112 -4.63 -5.88 -15.02
CA ARG A 112 -3.36 -6.58 -15.30
C ARG A 112 -2.29 -5.69 -15.96
N GLN A 113 -2.59 -4.43 -16.29
CA GLN A 113 -1.63 -3.51 -16.91
C GLN A 113 -0.98 -2.61 -15.84
N ASN A 114 0.35 -2.54 -15.84
CA ASN A 114 1.17 -1.71 -14.93
C ASN A 114 0.95 -2.00 -13.44
N LEU A 115 0.81 -3.28 -13.09
CA LEU A 115 0.59 -3.73 -11.72
C LEU A 115 1.68 -3.21 -10.76
N SER A 116 1.24 -2.54 -9.69
CA SER A 116 2.08 -2.29 -8.52
C SER A 116 2.46 -3.61 -7.85
N TYR A 117 3.45 -3.59 -6.96
CA TYR A 117 3.89 -4.79 -6.27
C TYR A 117 2.74 -5.52 -5.56
N SER A 118 1.88 -4.77 -4.87
CA SER A 118 0.74 -5.35 -4.15
C SER A 118 -0.27 -5.98 -5.11
N GLU A 119 -0.52 -5.35 -6.26
CA GLU A 119 -1.45 -5.88 -7.26
C GLU A 119 -0.90 -7.14 -7.91
N ARG A 120 0.42 -7.19 -8.19
CA ARG A 120 1.09 -8.40 -8.68
C ARG A 120 1.03 -9.54 -7.66
N TYR A 121 1.31 -9.25 -6.39
CA TYR A 121 1.20 -10.23 -5.32
C TYR A 121 -0.20 -10.86 -5.25
N PHE A 122 -1.26 -10.06 -5.36
CA PHE A 122 -2.63 -10.60 -5.40
C PHE A 122 -2.91 -11.40 -6.66
N ALA A 123 -2.43 -10.95 -7.82
CA ALA A 123 -2.61 -11.69 -9.08
C ALA A 123 -1.95 -13.07 -9.01
N GLU A 124 -0.72 -13.14 -8.52
CA GLU A 124 0.01 -14.40 -8.30
C GLU A 124 -0.73 -15.31 -7.32
N LYS A 125 -1.21 -14.77 -6.18
CA LYS A 125 -1.98 -15.56 -5.21
C LYS A 125 -3.32 -16.04 -5.75
N PHE A 126 -3.99 -15.26 -6.60
CA PHE A 126 -5.24 -15.71 -7.24
C PHE A 126 -4.98 -16.76 -8.31
N GLU A 127 -3.86 -16.70 -9.01
CA GLU A 127 -3.44 -17.74 -9.96
C GLU A 127 -3.08 -19.05 -9.23
N GLU A 128 -2.30 -18.99 -8.16
CA GLU A 128 -1.94 -20.15 -7.32
C GLU A 128 -3.14 -20.88 -6.71
N HIS A 129 -4.27 -20.19 -6.54
CA HIS A 129 -5.49 -20.70 -5.91
C HIS A 129 -6.67 -20.86 -6.88
N ASP A 130 -6.43 -20.82 -8.20
CA ASP A 130 -7.46 -20.97 -9.24
C ASP A 130 -8.62 -19.96 -9.13
N LEU A 131 -8.37 -18.77 -8.57
CA LEU A 131 -9.35 -17.69 -8.39
C LEU A 131 -9.40 -16.69 -9.56
N THR A 132 -8.60 -16.91 -10.60
CA THR A 132 -8.56 -16.00 -11.75
C THR A 132 -9.91 -15.88 -12.46
N ASP A 133 -10.64 -17.00 -12.60
CA ASP A 133 -11.96 -17.03 -13.25
C ASP A 133 -13.07 -16.38 -12.41
N ASN A 134 -12.81 -16.18 -11.12
CA ASN A 134 -13.73 -15.53 -10.20
C ASN A 134 -13.70 -14.00 -10.30
N VAL A 135 -12.72 -13.43 -11.01
CA VAL A 135 -12.61 -11.97 -11.19
C VAL A 135 -13.71 -11.48 -12.13
N ALA A 136 -14.79 -10.97 -11.54
CA ALA A 136 -15.94 -10.46 -12.27
C ALA A 136 -15.79 -8.97 -12.66
N TYR A 137 -14.95 -8.24 -11.93
CA TYR A 137 -14.73 -6.81 -12.15
C TYR A 137 -13.27 -6.43 -12.02
N ILE A 138 -12.83 -5.51 -12.87
CA ILE A 138 -11.47 -5.00 -12.92
C ILE A 138 -11.47 -3.51 -12.57
N LEU A 139 -10.75 -3.14 -11.51
CA LEU A 139 -10.45 -1.78 -11.12
C LEU A 139 -9.28 -1.23 -11.93
N VAL A 140 -9.42 -0.02 -12.46
CA VAL A 140 -8.42 0.61 -13.32
C VAL A 140 -7.55 1.62 -12.56
N ASP A 141 -7.91 1.99 -11.33
CA ASP A 141 -7.22 3.06 -10.60
C ASP A 141 -7.20 2.83 -9.08
N GLU A 142 -6.00 2.74 -8.50
CA GLU A 142 -5.77 2.65 -7.05
C GLU A 142 -6.38 3.83 -6.28
N ARG A 143 -6.58 5.00 -6.91
CA ARG A 143 -7.27 6.16 -6.33
C ARG A 143 -8.77 5.92 -6.16
N ILE A 144 -9.39 5.08 -6.99
CA ILE A 144 -10.78 4.65 -6.80
C ILE A 144 -10.87 3.73 -5.60
N VAL A 145 -9.90 2.82 -5.41
CA VAL A 145 -9.80 2.00 -4.19
C VAL A 145 -9.50 2.86 -2.98
N ALA A 146 -8.66 3.88 -3.08
CA ALA A 146 -8.39 4.79 -1.98
C ALA A 146 -9.54 5.75 -1.69
N ALA A 147 -10.35 6.11 -2.68
CA ALA A 147 -11.57 6.89 -2.50
C ALA A 147 -12.67 6.01 -1.90
N ALA A 148 -12.85 4.78 -2.38
CA ALA A 148 -13.72 3.77 -1.79
C ALA A 148 -13.25 3.40 -0.37
N ARG A 149 -11.92 3.31 -0.17
CA ARG A 149 -11.30 3.16 1.13
C ARG A 149 -11.47 4.39 1.98
N ARG A 150 -11.36 5.62 1.49
CA ARG A 150 -11.69 6.83 2.26
C ARG A 150 -13.18 6.94 2.59
N LEU A 151 -14.03 6.27 1.83
CA LEU A 151 -15.45 6.11 2.15
C LEU A 151 -15.66 5.00 3.21
N THR A 152 -14.81 3.97 3.29
CA THR A 152 -14.85 2.92 4.33
C THR A 152 -14.00 3.21 5.57
N ASP A 153 -12.91 3.97 5.44
CA ASP A 153 -11.90 4.36 6.42
C ASP A 153 -12.39 5.62 7.15
N PHE A 154 -13.55 5.50 7.77
CA PHE A 154 -13.73 6.15 9.06
C PHE A 154 -13.07 5.25 10.11
N PRO A 155 -12.25 5.80 11.02
CA PRO A 155 -11.39 5.00 11.86
C PRO A 155 -12.21 4.08 12.77
N ALA A 156 -11.86 2.79 12.83
CA ALA A 156 -12.22 1.87 13.92
C ALA A 156 -11.53 2.23 15.27
N SER A 157 -11.22 3.51 15.46
CA SER A 157 -10.74 4.11 16.70
C SER A 157 -11.63 5.31 17.02
N GLY A 158 -12.82 5.02 17.54
CA GLY A 158 -13.52 5.94 18.45
C GLY A 158 -14.29 7.16 17.93
N ARG A 159 -14.54 7.41 16.63
CA ARG A 159 -15.54 8.43 16.21
C ARG A 159 -16.37 8.09 14.94
N VAL A 160 -17.59 8.61 14.94
CA VAL A 160 -18.82 8.37 14.14
C VAL A 160 -18.64 8.34 12.60
N GLY A 161 -19.30 7.38 11.90
CA GLY A 161 -19.48 7.42 10.43
C GLY A 161 -19.58 6.07 9.69
N ARG A 162 -20.40 5.10 10.13
CA ARG A 162 -20.49 3.73 9.55
C ARG A 162 -21.29 3.71 8.22
N ILE A 163 -20.78 3.04 7.17
CA ILE A 163 -21.61 2.66 6.01
C ILE A 163 -22.58 1.55 6.42
N ALA A 164 -23.87 1.74 6.13
CA ALA A 164 -24.89 0.74 6.39
C ALA A 164 -24.71 -0.47 5.46
N GLY A 165 -24.07 -1.55 5.95
CA GLY A 165 -24.08 -2.82 5.22
C GLY A 165 -22.75 -3.56 5.09
N THR A 166 -21.62 -3.05 5.61
CA THR A 166 -20.30 -3.71 5.52
C THR A 166 -19.66 -4.06 6.88
N ARG A 167 -18.93 -5.19 6.93
CA ARG A 167 -18.16 -5.66 8.09
C ARG A 167 -16.73 -5.96 7.65
N GLU A 168 -15.76 -5.44 8.38
CA GLU A 168 -14.35 -5.81 8.25
C GLU A 168 -14.06 -7.05 9.10
N LEU A 169 -13.16 -7.90 8.62
CA LEU A 169 -12.66 -9.09 9.31
C LEU A 169 -11.19 -8.90 9.68
#